data_AF-A0A4S2EGM3-F1
#
_entry.id   AF-A0A4S2EGM3-F1
#
_cell.length_a   1.000
_cell.length_b   1.000
_cell.length_c   1.000
_cell.angle_alpha   90.00
_cell.angle_beta   90.00
_cell.angle_gamma   90.00
#
_symmetry.space_group_name_H-M   'P 1'
#
loop_
_entity.id
_entity.type
_entity.pdbx_description
1 polymer ?
#
loop_
_entity_poly.entity_id
_entity_poly.type
_entity_poly.pdbx_seq_one_letter_code
_entity_poly.pdbx_strand_id
1 'polypeptide(L)' 'MNGKGTDTFKTAIQNYLEYRAATDELFAPLFANPNKSIDECCKYIICEVHKSGMNGFDDDEIFGMAVHYARLL' A
#
# COMPACT_ATOMS: atom_id res chain seq x y z
N MET A 1 -5.97 20.27 -0.82
CA MET A 1 -4.99 19.79 -1.82
C MET A 1 -5.78 19.11 -2.93
N ASN A 2 -5.58 19.50 -4.20
CA ASN A 2 -6.35 18.99 -5.34
C ASN A 2 -6.13 17.47 -5.48
N GLY A 3 -7.20 16.67 -5.37
CA GLY A 3 -7.19 15.21 -5.10
C GLY A 3 -6.42 14.31 -6.06
N LYS A 4 -5.98 14.81 -7.22
CA LYS A 4 -5.33 14.01 -8.28
C LYS A 4 -4.06 13.27 -7.82
N GLY A 5 -3.25 13.87 -6.94
CA GLY A 5 -2.03 13.24 -6.43
C GLY A 5 -2.30 12.09 -5.46
N THR A 6 -3.29 12.27 -4.58
CA THR A 6 -3.73 11.20 -3.67
C THR A 6 -4.38 10.06 -4.44
N ASP A 7 -5.18 10.38 -5.47
CA ASP A 7 -5.84 9.37 -6.31
C ASP A 7 -4.85 8.54 -7.12
N THR A 8 -3.80 9.17 -7.67
CA THR A 8 -2.74 8.47 -8.41
C THR A 8 -1.92 7.57 -7.50
N PHE A 9 -1.54 8.04 -6.31
CA PHE A 9 -0.84 7.20 -5.32
C PHE A 9 -1.68 5.99 -4.92
N LYS A 10 -2.96 6.20 -4.58
CA LYS A 10 -3.89 5.13 -4.21
C LYS A 10 -4.02 4.08 -5.31
N THR A 11 -4.17 4.54 -6.55
CA THR A 11 -4.28 3.65 -7.73
C THR A 11 -3.01 2.83 -7.93
N ALA A 12 -1.83 3.42 -7.76
CA ALA A 12 -0.56 2.71 -7.88
C ALA A 12 -0.42 1.60 -6.83
N ILE A 13 -0.73 1.90 -5.56
CA ILE A 13 -0.72 0.91 -4.48
C ILE A 13 -1.73 -0.21 -4.75
N GLN A 14 -2.94 0.12 -5.18
CA GLN A 14 -3.96 -0.88 -5.49
C GLN A 14 -3.52 -1.81 -6.63
N ASN A 15 -3.07 -1.26 -7.75
CA ASN A 15 -2.64 -2.05 -8.91
C ASN A 15 -1.48 -2.99 -8.55
N TYR A 16 -0.51 -2.52 -7.76
CA TYR A 16 0.60 -3.35 -7.30
C TYR A 16 0.13 -4.50 -6.41
N LEU A 17 -0.76 -4.24 -5.45
CA LEU A 17 -1.29 -5.27 -4.55
C LEU A 17 -2.17 -6.29 -5.28
N GLU A 18 -2.95 -5.84 -6.28
CA GLU A 18 -3.74 -6.72 -7.15
C GLU A 18 -2.84 -7.62 -8.01
N TYR A 19 -1.79 -7.04 -8.62
CA TYR A 19 -0.79 -7.81 -9.36
C TYR A 19 -0.10 -8.86 -8.45
N ARG A 20 0.26 -8.46 -7.23
CA ARG A 20 0.86 -9.37 -6.25
C ARG A 20 -0.10 -10.49 -5.86
N ALA A 21 -1.37 -10.17 -5.59
CA ALA A 21 -2.39 -11.17 -5.27
C ALA A 21 -2.64 -12.14 -6.44
N ALA A 22 -2.52 -11.67 -7.68
CA ALA A 22 -2.68 -12.52 -8.87
C ALA A 22 -1.47 -13.45 -9.12
N THR A 23 -0.29 -13.13 -8.57
CA THR A 23 0.96 -13.85 -8.85
C THR A 23 1.54 -14.60 -7.65
N ASP A 24 1.08 -14.29 -6.43
CA ASP A 24 1.50 -14.89 -5.17
C ASP A 24 0.28 -15.45 -4.45
N GLU A 25 0.05 -16.76 -4.63
CA GLU A 25 -1.10 -17.48 -4.05
C GLU A 25 -1.16 -17.40 -2.52
N LEU A 26 -0.01 -17.26 -1.85
CA LEU A 26 0.07 -17.09 -0.40
C LEU A 26 -0.32 -15.68 0.03
N PHE A 27 -0.17 -14.69 -0.86
CA PHE A 27 -0.56 -13.31 -0.61
C PHE A 27 -2.03 -13.03 -0.90
N ALA A 28 -2.63 -13.70 -1.91
CA ALA A 28 -4.03 -13.54 -2.30
C ALA A 28 -5.03 -13.52 -1.12
N PRO A 29 -5.01 -14.49 -0.16
CA PRO A 29 -5.95 -14.47 0.96
C PRO A 29 -5.74 -13.31 1.94
N LEU A 30 -4.52 -12.78 2.05
CA LEU A 30 -4.21 -11.63 2.90
C LEU A 30 -4.80 -10.35 2.32
N PHE A 31 -4.71 -10.20 0.99
CA PHE A 31 -5.29 -9.07 0.28
C PHE A 31 -6.82 -9.10 0.24
N ALA A 32 -7.41 -10.29 0.14
CA ALA A 32 -8.87 -10.49 0.13
C ALA A 32 -9.55 -10.24 1.50
N ASN A 33 -8.80 -9.88 2.55
CA ASN A 33 -9.35 -9.65 3.88
C ASN A 33 -10.27 -8.41 3.89
N PRO A 34 -11.59 -8.56 4.15
CA PRO A 34 -12.54 -7.45 4.09
C PRO A 34 -12.32 -6.38 5.17
N ASN A 35 -11.52 -6.68 6.21
CA ASN A 35 -11.16 -5.71 7.24
C ASN A 35 -10.01 -4.79 6.84
N LYS A 36 -9.38 -5.02 5.68
CA LYS A 36 -8.29 -4.20 5.15
C LYS A 36 -8.84 -3.26 4.07
N SER A 37 -8.45 -1.99 4.15
CA SER A 37 -8.78 -0.96 3.16
C SER A 37 -7.52 -0.42 2.50
N ILE A 38 -7.58 -0.17 1.19
CA ILE A 38 -6.54 0.54 0.45
C ILE A 38 -6.33 1.96 1.00
N ASP A 39 -7.39 2.64 1.48
CA ASP A 39 -7.26 3.98 2.06
C ASP A 39 -6.42 3.96 3.34
N GLU A 40 -6.67 2.99 4.23
CA GLU A 40 -5.88 2.84 5.46
C GLU A 40 -4.46 2.32 5.16
N CYS A 41 -4.26 1.53 4.11
CA CYS A 41 -2.93 1.17 3.61
C CYS A 41 -2.14 2.42 3.19
N CYS A 42 -2.74 3.29 2.36
CA CYS A 42 -2.09 4.52 1.92
C CYS A 42 -1.77 5.45 3.10
N LYS A 43 -2.70 5.57 4.05
CA LYS A 43 -2.50 6.35 5.27
C LYS A 43 -1.36 5.79 6.13
N TYR A 44 -1.29 4.47 6.29
CA TYR A 44 -0.19 3.80 6.98
C TYR A 44 1.16 4.16 6.34
N ILE A 45 1.28 4.01 5.01
CA ILE A 45 2.52 4.33 4.28
C ILE A 45 2.92 5.79 4.49
N ILE A 46 1.98 6.73 4.32
CA ILE A 46 2.23 8.17 4.52
C ILE A 46 2.68 8.46 5.95
N CYS A 47 2.08 7.80 6.94
CA CYS A 47 2.50 7.94 8.34
C CYS A 47 3.92 7.41 8.57
N GLU A 48 4.30 6.26 8.00
CA GLU A 48 5.66 5.73 8.12
C GLU A 48 6.70 6.62 7.43
N VAL A 49 6.40 7.10 6.21
CA VAL A 49 7.23 8.09 5.51
C VAL A 49 7.42 9.32 6.38
N HIS A 50 6.34 9.89 6.91
CA HIS A 50 6.41 11.09 7.75
C HIS A 50 7.20 10.85 9.05
N LYS A 51 7.03 9.69 9.70
CA LYS A 51 7.80 9.33 10.91
C LYS A 51 9.30 9.21 10.64
N SER A 52 9.69 8.80 9.43
CA SER A 52 11.09 8.71 9.05
C SER A 52 11.79 10.06 8.90
N GLY A 53 11.03 11.17 8.83
CA GLY A 53 11.55 12.51 8.56
C GLY A 53 11.90 12.75 7.09
N MET A 54 11.62 11.79 6.21
CA MET A 54 11.84 11.90 4.76
C MET A 54 10.55 12.26 4.03
N ASN A 55 10.70 12.78 2.80
CA ASN A 55 9.57 13.18 1.96
C ASN A 55 9.05 12.06 1.05
N GLY A 56 9.75 10.91 1.02
CA GLY A 56 9.42 9.77 0.17
C GLY A 56 10.54 8.73 0.19
N PHE A 57 10.24 7.58 -0.41
CA PHE A 57 11.14 6.44 -0.62
C PHE A 57 11.02 6.01 -2.08
N ASP A 58 11.83 5.04 -2.51
CA ASP A 58 11.65 4.42 -3.81
C ASP A 58 10.39 3.54 -3.88
N ASP A 59 10.02 3.14 -5.10
CA ASP A 59 8.80 2.37 -5.33
C ASP A 59 8.84 1.02 -4.60
N ASP A 60 10.00 0.33 -4.56
CA ASP A 60 10.13 -0.99 -3.94
C ASP A 60 9.93 -0.91 -2.42
N GLU A 61 10.42 0.13 -1.78
CA GLU A 61 10.26 0.40 -0.35
C GLU A 61 8.80 0.73 -0.01
N ILE A 62 8.16 1.59 -0.82
CA ILE A 62 6.74 1.94 -0.67
C ILE A 62 5.83 0.72 -0.87
N PHE A 63 6.10 -0.08 -1.88
CA PHE A 63 5.37 -1.32 -2.14
C PHE A 63 5.64 -2.38 -1.07
N GLY A 64 6.85 -2.43 -0.52
CA GLY A 64 7.19 -3.24 0.64
C GLY A 64 6.34 -2.89 1.87
N MET A 65 6.15 -1.60 2.16
CA MET A 65 5.25 -1.13 3.21
C MET A 65 3.79 -1.55 2.95
N ALA A 66 3.33 -1.48 1.70
CA ALA A 66 1.97 -1.90 1.33
C ALA A 66 1.74 -3.41 1.57
N VAL A 67 2.71 -4.24 1.19
CA VAL A 67 2.69 -5.69 1.45
C VAL A 67 2.74 -5.98 2.94
N HIS A 68 3.54 -5.22 3.69
CA HIS A 68 3.62 -5.35 5.15
C HIS A 68 2.28 -5.06 5.81
N TYR A 69 1.59 -3.99 5.41
CA TYR A 69 0.25 -3.66 5.91
C TYR A 69 -0.77 -4.80 5.66
N ALA A 70 -0.72 -5.42 4.48
CA ALA A 70 -1.59 -6.55 4.15
C ALA A 70 -1.27 -7.81 4.97
N ARG A 71 0.01 -8.02 5.32
CA ARG A 71 0.50 -9.16 6.11
C ARG A 71 0.32 -9.04 7.62
N LEU A 72 0.28 -7.81 8.16
CA LEU A 72 0.11 -7.60 9.60
C LEU A 72 -1.30 -7.98 10.05
N LEU A 73 -1.48 -9.27 10.35
CA LEU A 73 -2.37 -9.89 11.34
C LEU A 73 -1.73 -11.20 11.80
#